data_AF-A0A523TLS2-F1
#
_entry.id   AF-A0A523TLS2-F1
#
_cell.length_a   1.000
_cell.length_b   1.000
_cell.length_c   1.000
_cell.angle_alpha   90.00
_cell.angle_beta   90.00
_cell.angle_gamma   90.00
#
_symmetry.space_group_name_H-M   'P 1'
#
loop_
_entity.id
_entity.type
_entity.pdbx_description
1 polymer ?
#
loop_
_entity_poly.entity_id
_entity_poly.type
_entity_poly.pdbx_seq_one_letter_code
_entity_poly.pdbx_strand_id
1 'polypeptide(L)'
;ILSGQLLAVFMAISGGALDNAKKYVEDGHLGGKGSPAHRAGVEGDTVGDPLKDTAGPALNPMIKVVNLISLLAAPVIVQYQGTIGSWIIAGILLAMTIWAIRKSSTPMAEHEIEKALAES
;
A
#
# COMPACT_ATOMS: atom_id res chain seq x y z
N ILE A 1 0.75 -3.94 -13.80
CA ILE A 1 1.65 -3.11 -14.63
C ILE A 1 0.97 -1.82 -15.06
N LEU A 2 -0.12 -1.87 -15.85
CA LEU A 2 -0.82 -0.68 -16.34
C LEU A 2 -1.21 0.31 -15.24
N SER A 3 -1.88 -0.15 -14.18
CA SER A 3 -2.26 0.73 -13.06
C SER A 3 -1.06 1.32 -12.32
N GLY A 4 0.01 0.55 -12.15
CA GLY A 4 1.24 1.01 -11.49
C GLY A 4 2.02 2.04 -12.32
N GLN A 5 2.07 1.84 -13.64
CA GLN A 5 2.73 2.79 -14.55
C GLN A 5 1.98 4.12 -14.60
N LEU A 6 0.64 4.07 -14.71
CA LEU A 6 -0.20 5.28 -14.70
C LEU A 6 -0.08 6.04 -13.36
N LEU A 7 -0.03 5.30 -12.25
CA LEU A 7 0.16 5.89 -10.93
C LEU A 7 1.54 6.54 -10.75
N ALA A 8 2.61 5.93 -11.28
CA ALA A 8 3.96 6.49 -11.23
C ALA A 8 4.04 7.85 -11.95
N VAL A 9 3.46 7.92 -13.15
CA VAL A 9 3.41 9.15 -13.94
C VAL A 9 2.57 10.21 -13.24
N PHE A 10 1.42 9.83 -12.68
CA PHE A 10 0.56 10.73 -11.93
C PHE A 10 1.27 11.35 -10.71
N MET A 11 1.98 10.54 -9.92
CA MET A 11 2.72 11.00 -8.75
C MET A 11 3.86 11.96 -9.11
N ALA A 12 4.60 11.67 -10.18
CA ALA A 12 5.69 12.53 -10.66
C ALA A 12 5.19 13.89 -11.17
N ILE A 13 4.10 13.91 -11.96
CA ILE A 13 3.52 15.15 -12.50
C ILE A 13 2.88 15.97 -11.38
N SER A 14 2.11 15.34 -10.50
CA SER A 14 1.38 16.04 -9.44
C SER A 14 2.33 16.65 -8.41
N GLY A 15 3.34 15.90 -7.94
CA GLY A 15 4.32 16.45 -7.00
C GLY A 15 5.21 17.54 -7.61
N GLY A 16 5.57 17.43 -8.89
CA GLY A 16 6.28 18.50 -9.60
C GLY A 16 5.44 19.76 -9.81
N ALA A 17 4.14 19.61 -10.08
CA ALA A 17 3.21 20.74 -10.19
C ALA A 17 3.04 21.47 -8.85
N LEU A 18 2.99 20.73 -7.74
CA LEU A 18 2.89 21.30 -6.39
C LEU A 18 4.15 22.08 -5.98
N ASP A 19 5.36 21.56 -6.27
CA ASP A 19 6.62 22.29 -6.01
C ASP A 19 6.73 23.56 -6.88
N ASN A 20 6.33 23.47 -8.16
CA ASN A 20 6.35 24.62 -9.07
C ASN A 20 5.32 25.68 -8.66
N ALA A 21 4.14 25.29 -8.17
CA ALA A 21 3.15 26.20 -7.64
C ALA A 21 3.68 26.96 -6.40
N LYS A 22 4.39 26.27 -5.49
CA LYS A 22 5.05 26.90 -4.35
C LYS A 22 6.09 27.93 -4.81
N LYS A 23 6.99 27.57 -5.73
CA LYS A 23 8.00 28.48 -6.29
C LYS A 23 7.39 29.70 -6.97
N TYR A 24 6.31 29.51 -7.74
CA TYR A 24 5.60 30.60 -8.38
C TYR A 24 5.04 31.64 -7.39
N VAL A 25 4.57 31.20 -6.22
CA VAL A 25 4.16 32.08 -5.13
C VAL A 25 5.35 32.74 -4.45
N GLU A 26 6.46 32.01 -4.27
CA GLU A 26 7.71 32.54 -3.71
C GLU A 26 8.31 33.68 -4.56
N ASP A 27 8.14 33.61 -5.89
CA ASP A 27 8.57 34.63 -6.85
C ASP A 27 7.72 35.92 -6.81
N GLY A 28 6.70 35.97 -5.95
CA GLY A 28 5.94 37.19 -5.67
C GLY A 28 4.62 37.33 -6.43
N HIS A 29 4.27 36.39 -7.32
CA HIS A 29 3.06 36.48 -8.14
C HIS A 29 1.74 36.40 -7.35
N LEU A 30 1.78 35.89 -6.11
CA LEU A 30 0.61 35.69 -5.24
C LEU A 30 0.91 36.12 -3.78
N GLY A 31 1.50 37.31 -3.63
CA GLY A 31 1.77 37.92 -2.32
C GLY A 31 3.11 37.53 -1.69
N GLY A 32 3.91 36.68 -2.34
CA GLY A 32 5.29 36.40 -1.94
C GLY A 32 5.44 35.51 -0.70
N LYS A 33 6.68 35.36 -0.24
CA LYS A 33 7.02 34.54 0.94
C LYS A 33 6.32 35.04 2.20
N GLY A 34 5.76 34.12 2.96
CA GLY A 34 5.00 34.40 4.18
C GLY A 34 3.53 34.76 3.97
N SER A 35 3.05 34.86 2.71
CA SER A 35 1.65 35.07 2.41
C SER A 35 0.80 33.84 2.76
N PRO A 36 -0.54 33.98 2.91
CA PRO A 36 -1.44 32.84 3.04
C PRO A 36 -1.32 31.84 1.88
N ALA A 37 -1.10 32.33 0.66
CA ALA A 37 -0.88 31.50 -0.52
C ALA A 37 0.44 30.73 -0.45
N HIS A 38 1.49 31.31 0.15
CA HIS A 38 2.77 30.62 0.35
C HIS A 38 2.65 29.46 1.33
N ARG A 39 1.93 29.65 2.46
CA ARG A 39 1.68 28.55 3.42
C ARG A 39 0.91 27.39 2.78
N ALA A 40 -0.13 27.68 2.00
CA ALA A 40 -0.85 26.65 1.26
C ALA A 40 0.04 25.91 0.24
N GLY A 41 0.95 26.64 -0.42
CA GLY A 41 1.94 26.03 -1.32
C GLY A 41 2.96 25.14 -0.61
N VAL A 42 3.39 25.51 0.60
CA VAL A 42 4.31 24.70 1.43
C VAL A 42 3.63 23.41 1.88
N GLU A 43 2.37 23.47 2.34
CA GLU A 43 1.61 22.27 2.70
C GLU A 43 1.43 21.33 1.49
N GLY A 44 1.13 21.89 0.31
CA GLY A 44 1.03 21.13 -0.93
C GLY A 44 2.32 20.44 -1.36
N ASP A 45 3.47 21.12 -1.24
CA ASP A 45 4.78 20.53 -1.51
C ASP A 45 5.15 19.45 -0.48
N THR A 46 4.78 19.64 0.80
CA THR A 46 5.01 18.63 1.86
C THR A 46 4.26 17.31 1.58
N VAL A 47 3.07 17.38 0.97
CA VAL A 47 2.33 16.20 0.50
C VAL A 47 2.90 15.65 -0.82
N GLY A 48 3.48 16.53 -1.65
CA GLY A 48 4.06 16.19 -2.95
C GLY A 48 5.45 15.56 -2.91
N ASP A 49 6.28 15.88 -1.92
CA ASP A 49 7.65 15.38 -1.76
C ASP A 49 7.72 13.84 -1.68
N PRO A 50 6.91 13.15 -0.85
CA PRO A 50 6.87 11.69 -0.85
C PRO A 50 6.43 11.09 -2.20
N LEU A 51 5.58 11.80 -2.95
CA LEU A 51 5.05 11.33 -4.22
C LEU A 51 6.05 11.47 -5.36
N LYS A 52 6.74 12.62 -5.46
CA LYS A 52 7.70 12.88 -6.54
C LYS A 52 9.07 12.23 -6.29
N ASP A 53 9.55 12.21 -5.04
CA ASP A 53 10.93 11.80 -4.74
C ASP A 53 11.04 10.35 -4.24
N THR A 54 9.95 9.78 -3.72
CA THR A 54 9.97 8.40 -3.16
C THR A 54 9.10 7.45 -3.99
N ALA A 55 7.80 7.71 -4.11
CA ALA A 55 6.87 6.78 -4.74
C ALA A 55 7.00 6.71 -6.28
N GLY A 56 7.16 7.85 -6.95
CA GLY A 56 7.33 7.93 -8.41
C GLY A 56 8.54 7.13 -8.93
N PRO A 57 9.77 7.39 -8.43
CA PRO A 57 10.96 6.65 -8.85
C PRO A 57 10.97 5.17 -8.43
N ALA A 58 10.34 4.83 -7.29
CA ALA A 58 10.32 3.45 -6.77
C ALA A 58 9.44 2.49 -7.58
N LEU A 59 8.49 3.00 -8.37
CA LEU A 59 7.59 2.15 -9.15
C LEU A 59 8.27 1.48 -10.35
N ASN A 60 9.28 2.13 -10.97
CA ASN A 60 9.97 1.59 -12.14
C ASN A 60 10.78 0.31 -11.81
N PRO A 61 11.56 0.25 -10.71
CA PRO A 61 12.21 -0.97 -10.25
C PRO A 61 11.23 -2.03 -9.74
N MET A 62 10.16 -1.62 -9.04
CA MET A 62 9.16 -2.56 -8.52
C MET A 62 8.50 -3.39 -9.62
N ILE A 63 8.07 -2.75 -10.72
CA ILE A 63 7.46 -3.47 -11.86
C ILE A 63 8.45 -4.48 -12.45
N LYS A 64 9.74 -4.11 -12.54
CA LYS A 64 10.78 -4.99 -13.06
C LYS A 64 11.00 -6.23 -12.16
N VAL A 65 10.99 -6.04 -10.84
CA VAL A 65 11.16 -7.13 -9.87
C VAL A 65 9.95 -8.06 -9.86
N VAL A 66 8.73 -7.53 -9.87
CA VAL A 66 7.50 -8.35 -9.89
C VAL A 66 7.43 -9.21 -11.15
N ASN A 67 7.77 -8.65 -12.32
CA ASN A 67 7.82 -9.42 -13.57
C ASN A 67 8.89 -10.53 -13.52
N LEU A 68 10.06 -10.25 -12.95
CA LEU A 68 11.11 -11.25 -12.79
C LEU A 68 10.67 -12.39 -11.86
N ILE A 69 10.10 -12.06 -10.69
CA ILE A 69 9.60 -13.07 -9.74
C ILE A 69 8.50 -13.91 -10.40
N SER A 70 7.59 -13.29 -11.16
CA SER A 70 6.52 -14.01 -11.86
C SER A 70 7.07 -14.98 -12.89
N LEU A 71 8.10 -14.61 -13.65
CA LEU A 71 8.79 -15.49 -14.60
C LEU A 71 9.50 -16.66 -13.90
N LEU A 72 10.12 -16.42 -12.75
CA LEU A 72 10.79 -17.48 -11.97
C LEU A 72 9.78 -18.44 -11.31
N ALA A 73 8.63 -17.92 -10.87
CA ALA A 73 7.58 -18.72 -10.23
C ALA A 73 6.76 -19.55 -11.22
N ALA A 74 6.58 -19.09 -12.47
CA ALA A 74 5.80 -19.77 -13.49
C ALA A 74 6.14 -21.27 -13.69
N PRO A 75 7.41 -21.68 -13.91
CA PRO A 75 7.75 -23.10 -14.09
C PRO A 75 7.56 -23.93 -12.81
N VAL A 76 7.70 -23.33 -11.62
CA VAL A 76 7.46 -24.00 -10.35
C VAL A 76 5.97 -24.29 -10.20
N ILE A 77 5.12 -23.30 -10.45
CA ILE A 77 3.66 -23.44 -10.34
C ILE A 77 3.15 -24.51 -11.32
N VAL A 78 3.60 -24.48 -12.58
CA VAL A 78 3.17 -25.42 -13.61
C VAL A 78 3.55 -26.87 -13.27
N GLN A 79 4.70 -27.10 -12.64
CA GLN A 79 5.11 -28.46 -12.24
C GLN A 79 4.24 -29.08 -11.14
N TYR A 80 3.67 -28.27 -10.25
CA TYR A 80 2.81 -28.74 -9.16
C TYR A 80 1.30 -28.62 -9.47
N GLN A 81 0.93 -28.16 -10.68
CA GLN A 81 -0.44 -28.12 -11.15
C GLN A 81 -0.91 -29.52 -11.58
N GLY A 82 -1.93 -30.04 -10.90
CA GLY A 82 -2.64 -31.27 -11.33
C GLY A 82 -2.44 -32.49 -10.43
N THR A 83 -1.59 -32.44 -9.42
CA THR A 83 -1.50 -33.53 -8.43
C THR A 83 -2.65 -33.42 -7.43
N ILE A 84 -3.35 -34.54 -7.16
CA ILE A 84 -4.44 -34.64 -6.16
C ILE A 84 -3.98 -34.11 -4.78
N GLY A 85 -2.69 -34.28 -4.45
CA GLY A 85 -2.09 -33.74 -3.23
C GLY A 85 -2.15 -32.21 -3.10
N SER A 86 -2.04 -31.46 -4.21
CA SER A 86 -2.13 -29.99 -4.18
C SER A 86 -3.52 -29.50 -3.75
N TRP A 87 -4.59 -30.21 -4.15
CA TRP A 87 -5.96 -29.88 -3.74
C TRP A 87 -6.23 -30.20 -2.27
N ILE A 88 -5.64 -31.29 -1.76
CA ILE A 88 -5.74 -31.66 -0.35
C ILE A 88 -5.03 -30.60 0.52
N ILE A 89 -3.81 -30.20 0.15
CA ILE A 89 -3.04 -29.18 0.87
C ILE A 89 -3.76 -27.83 0.84
N ALA A 90 -4.30 -27.42 -0.31
CA ALA A 90 -5.07 -26.18 -0.43
C ALA A 90 -6.35 -26.22 0.44
N GLY A 91 -7.05 -27.35 0.49
CA GLY A 91 -8.21 -27.55 1.35
C GLY A 91 -7.87 -27.46 2.84
N ILE A 92 -6.75 -28.06 3.27
CA ILE A 92 -6.28 -28.00 4.66
C ILE A 92 -5.90 -26.56 5.04
N LEU A 93 -5.18 -25.84 4.18
CA LEU A 93 -4.81 -24.45 4.42
C LEU A 93 -6.03 -23.53 4.51
N LEU A 94 -7.04 -23.75 3.65
CA LEU A 94 -8.31 -23.02 3.70
C LEU A 94 -9.08 -23.31 5.00
N ALA A 95 -9.14 -24.58 5.41
CA ALA A 95 -9.77 -24.98 6.66
C ALA A 95 -9.06 -24.38 7.89
N MET A 96 -7.72 -24.35 7.90
CA MET A 96 -6.94 -23.73 8.97
C MET A 96 -7.14 -22.22 9.04
N THR A 97 -7.20 -21.53 7.90
CA THR A 97 -7.48 -20.08 7.88
C THR A 97 -8.89 -19.77 8.36
N ILE A 98 -9.90 -20.56 7.95
CA ILE A 98 -11.26 -20.42 8.46
C ILE A 98 -11.34 -20.72 9.96
N TRP A 99 -10.65 -21.76 10.44
CA TRP A 99 -10.58 -22.09 11.86
C TRP A 99 -9.89 -20.98 12.67
N ALA A 100 -8.78 -20.43 12.16
CA ALA A 100 -8.07 -19.32 12.80
C ALA A 100 -8.93 -18.05 12.89
N ILE A 101 -9.69 -17.73 11.84
CA ILE A 101 -10.64 -16.60 11.84
C ILE A 101 -11.76 -16.85 12.85
N ARG A 102 -12.37 -18.05 12.87
CA ARG A 102 -13.41 -18.39 13.85
C ARG A 102 -12.89 -18.34 15.29
N LYS A 103 -11.68 -18.84 15.53
CA LYS A 103 -11.01 -18.76 16.83
C LYS A 103 -10.65 -17.33 17.22
N SER A 104 -10.41 -16.42 16.27
CA SER A 104 -10.15 -15.01 16.58
C SER A 104 -11.39 -14.25 17.06
N SER A 105 -12.59 -14.74 16.75
CA SER A 105 -13.87 -14.10 17.14
C SER A 105 -14.44 -14.58 18.48
N THR A 106 -13.90 -15.62 19.11
CA THR A 106 -14.44 -16.19 20.37
C THR A 106 -13.63 -16.00 21.68
N PRO A 107 -12.41 -15.42 21.76
CA PRO A 107 -11.66 -15.40 23.02
C PRO A 107 -11.97 -14.21 23.93
N MET A 108 -12.71 -13.20 23.48
CA MET A 108 -13.06 -12.02 24.30
C MET A 108 -14.37 -12.19 25.06
N ALA A 109 -15.31 -13.03 24.59
CA ALA A 109 -16.62 -13.18 25.23
C ALA A 109 -16.58 -14.12 26.45
N GLU A 110 -15.82 -15.22 26.38
CA GLU A 110 -15.72 -16.17 27.50
C GLU A 110 -14.87 -15.61 28.66
N HIS A 111 -13.82 -14.84 28.38
CA HIS A 111 -12.94 -14.30 29.42
C HIS A 111 -13.60 -13.20 30.27
N GLU A 112 -14.52 -12.43 29.67
CA GLU A 112 -15.31 -11.42 30.39
C GLU A 112 -16.43 -12.08 31.23
N ILE A 113 -17.04 -13.16 30.75
CA ILE A 113 -18.06 -13.92 31.50
C ILE A 113 -17.43 -14.68 32.68
N GLU A 114 -16.25 -15.26 32.49
CA GLU A 114 -15.53 -15.98 33.55
C GLU A 114 -15.04 -15.05 34.66
N LYS A 115 -14.56 -13.84 34.30
CA LYS A 115 -14.24 -12.80 35.29
C LYS A 115 -15.48 -12.30 36.03
N ALA A 116 -16.59 -12.06 35.32
CA ALA A 116 -17.82 -11.60 35.94
C ALA A 116 -18.45 -12.62 36.90
N LEU A 117 -18.28 -13.93 36.63
CA LEU A 117 -18.73 -15.01 37.53
C LEU A 117 -17.75 -15.28 38.69
N ALA A 118 -16.47 -14.94 38.55
CA ALA A 118 -15.47 -15.09 39.61
C ALA A 118 -15.53 -13.96 40.66
N GLU A 119 -16.16 -12.82 40.34
CA GLU A 119 -16.34 -11.67 41.22
C GLU A 119 -17.73 -11.58 41.89
N SER A 120 -18.64 -12.54 41.67
CA SER A 120 -19.98 -12.64 42.28
C SER A 120 -20.09 -13.79 43.27
#